data_AF-X1S1H9-F1
#
_entry.id   AF-X1S1H9-F1
#
_cell.length_a   1.000
_cell.length_b   1.000
_cell.length_c   1.000
_cell.angle_alpha   90.00
_cell.angle_beta   90.00
_cell.angle_gamma   90.00
#
_symmetry.space_group_name_H-M   'P 1'
#
loop_
_entity.id
_entity.type
_entity.pdbx_description
1 polymer ?
#
loop_
_entity_poly.entity_id
_entity_poly.type
_entity_poly.pdbx_seq_one_letter_code
_entity_poly.pdbx_strand_id
1 'polypeptide(L)'
;DVIAVGTGKALTLGENGDVDVVLVHARAAEDKFIEEGYGVNRRDVMFNDFIILGSSDDPAEIKGESNVTLALKKIADRKTYFISRGDNSGTHKKEKRLW
;
A
#
# COMPACT_ATOMS: atom_id res chain seq x y z
N ASP A 1 -23.66 -10.55 2.55
CA ASP A 1 -22.96 -10.52 3.84
C ASP A 1 -21.49 -10.17 3.60
N VAL A 2 -20.76 -9.67 4.59
CA VAL A 2 -19.34 -9.28 4.44
C VAL A 2 -18.51 -9.92 5.55
N ILE A 3 -17.46 -10.66 5.17
CA ILE A 3 -16.54 -11.32 6.09
C ILE A 3 -15.19 -10.61 6.03
N ALA A 4 -14.86 -9.83 7.07
CA ALA A 4 -13.58 -9.12 7.16
C ALA A 4 -12.53 -9.96 7.86
N VAL A 5 -11.54 -10.45 7.11
CA VAL A 5 -10.41 -11.25 7.61
C VAL A 5 -9.11 -10.84 6.90
N GLY A 6 -7.97 -11.30 7.40
CA GLY A 6 -6.68 -11.06 6.74
C GLY A 6 -6.62 -11.67 5.33
N THR A 7 -5.81 -11.09 4.45
CA THR A 7 -5.68 -11.47 3.02
C THR A 7 -5.59 -12.97 2.79
N GLY A 8 -4.72 -13.68 3.51
CA GLY A 8 -4.54 -15.12 3.31
C GLY A 8 -5.83 -15.90 3.58
N LYS A 9 -6.53 -15.60 4.68
CA LYS A 9 -7.80 -16.25 5.01
C LYS A 9 -8.90 -15.87 4.02
N ALA A 10 -8.93 -14.63 3.55
CA ALA A 10 -9.89 -14.18 2.54
C ALA A 10 -9.72 -14.95 1.22
N LEU A 11 -8.48 -15.17 0.77
CA LEU A 11 -8.20 -15.97 -0.41
C LEU A 11 -8.60 -17.43 -0.21
N THR A 12 -8.23 -18.07 0.92
CA THR A 12 -8.64 -19.46 1.21
C THR A 12 -10.15 -19.66 1.21
N LEU A 13 -10.95 -18.69 1.71
CA LEU A 13 -12.41 -18.75 1.60
C LEU A 13 -12.88 -18.76 0.14
N GLY A 14 -12.22 -17.98 -0.73
CA GLY A 14 -12.48 -17.99 -2.17
C GLY A 14 -12.08 -19.32 -2.83
N GLU A 15 -10.92 -19.87 -2.48
CA GLU A 15 -10.43 -21.18 -3.00
C GLU A 15 -11.40 -22.31 -2.65
N ASN A 16 -11.99 -22.28 -1.46
CA ASN A 16 -12.95 -23.28 -0.99
C ASN A 16 -14.37 -23.11 -1.55
N GLY A 17 -14.67 -21.99 -2.22
CA GLY A 17 -16.03 -21.65 -2.66
C GLY A 17 -16.96 -21.19 -1.54
N ASP A 18 -16.40 -20.78 -0.38
CA ASP A 18 -17.16 -20.25 0.76
C ASP A 18 -17.70 -18.83 0.50
N VAL A 19 -17.18 -18.15 -0.53
CA VAL A 19 -17.57 -16.78 -0.93
C VAL A 19 -17.65 -16.64 -2.44
N ASP A 20 -18.54 -15.76 -2.91
CA ASP A 20 -18.71 -15.49 -4.35
C ASP A 20 -17.66 -14.51 -4.91
N VAL A 21 -17.16 -13.60 -4.08
CA VAL A 21 -16.23 -12.52 -4.46
C VAL A 21 -15.22 -12.30 -3.35
N VAL A 22 -13.95 -12.12 -3.73
CA VAL A 22 -12.86 -11.75 -2.83
C VAL A 22 -12.38 -10.33 -3.15
N LEU A 23 -12.23 -9.50 -2.11
CA LEU A 23 -11.66 -8.15 -2.22
C LEU A 23 -10.46 -8.02 -1.28
N VAL A 24 -9.25 -7.93 -1.85
CA VAL A 24 -7.98 -7.84 -1.12
C VAL A 24 -7.07 -6.77 -1.75
N HIS A 25 -5.94 -6.49 -1.10
CA HIS A 25 -4.96 -5.48 -1.54
C HIS A 25 -3.53 -6.07 -1.60
N ALA A 26 -3.37 -7.28 -2.12
CA ALA A 26 -2.13 -8.05 -2.11
C ALA A 26 -1.82 -8.61 -3.50
N ARG A 27 -1.32 -7.75 -4.38
CA ARG A 27 -1.18 -8.03 -5.81
C ARG A 27 -0.55 -9.38 -6.16
N ALA A 28 0.60 -9.70 -5.58
CA ALA A 28 1.29 -10.95 -5.88
C ALA A 28 0.48 -12.20 -5.47
N ALA A 29 -0.30 -12.11 -4.39
CA ALA A 29 -1.17 -13.20 -3.96
C ALA A 29 -2.43 -13.31 -4.84
N GLU A 30 -2.98 -12.17 -5.28
CA GLU A 30 -4.08 -12.12 -6.24
C GLU A 30 -3.70 -12.74 -7.59
N ASP A 31 -2.52 -12.40 -8.12
CA ASP A 31 -2.05 -12.92 -9.41
C ASP A 31 -1.90 -14.45 -9.33
N LYS A 32 -1.28 -14.95 -8.25
CA LYS A 32 -1.16 -16.40 -7.99
C LYS A 32 -2.54 -17.08 -7.90
N PHE A 33 -3.50 -16.49 -7.19
CA PHE A 33 -4.86 -17.04 -7.04
C PHE A 33 -5.58 -17.18 -8.39
N ILE A 34 -5.36 -16.26 -9.33
CA ILE A 34 -5.88 -16.37 -10.69
C ILE A 34 -5.13 -17.43 -11.51
N GLU A 35 -3.80 -17.46 -11.41
CA GLU A 35 -2.95 -18.45 -12.09
C GLU A 35 -3.29 -19.89 -11.68
N GLU A 36 -3.63 -20.11 -10.41
CA GLU A 36 -4.06 -21.41 -9.88
C GLU A 36 -5.53 -21.76 -10.21
N GLY A 37 -6.27 -20.84 -10.87
CA GLY A 37 -7.62 -21.09 -11.37
C GLY A 37 -8.75 -20.88 -10.37
N TYR A 38 -8.46 -20.31 -9.20
CA TYR A 38 -9.47 -20.05 -8.15
C TYR A 38 -10.32 -18.80 -8.41
N GLY A 39 -9.89 -17.93 -9.33
CA GLY A 39 -10.66 -16.76 -9.76
C GLY A 39 -10.55 -16.50 -11.25
N VAL A 40 -11.53 -15.77 -11.79
CA VAL A 40 -11.69 -15.62 -13.26
C VAL A 40 -11.79 -14.17 -13.74
N ASN A 41 -11.97 -13.18 -12.85
CA ASN A 41 -12.25 -11.79 -13.24
C ASN A 41 -11.60 -10.79 -12.26
N ARG A 42 -10.27 -10.81 -12.17
CA ARG A 42 -9.53 -9.90 -11.30
C ARG A 42 -9.57 -8.47 -11.83
N ARG A 43 -10.02 -7.53 -11.00
CA ARG A 43 -10.14 -6.11 -11.35
C ARG A 43 -9.57 -5.22 -10.25
N ASP A 44 -8.90 -4.15 -10.66
CA ASP A 44 -8.59 -3.07 -9.73
C ASP A 44 -9.86 -2.27 -9.46
N VAL A 45 -10.22 -2.14 -8.18
CA VAL A 45 -11.41 -1.39 -7.75
C VAL A 45 -11.01 -0.08 -7.07
N MET A 46 -9.95 -0.09 -6.26
CA MET A 46 -9.47 1.06 -5.49
C MET A 46 -7.96 1.00 -5.34
N PHE A 47 -7.32 2.16 -5.30
CA PHE A 47 -5.94 2.32 -4.88
C PHE A 47 -5.87 3.42 -3.83
N ASN A 48 -4.85 3.37 -2.97
CA ASN A 48 -4.58 4.41 -2.01
C ASN A 48 -3.38 5.23 -2.45
N ASP A 49 -3.53 6.55 -2.38
CA ASP A 49 -2.41 7.46 -2.52
C ASP A 49 -1.64 7.56 -1.20
N PHE A 50 -0.33 7.71 -1.31
CA PHE A 50 0.53 8.07 -0.19
C PHE A 50 0.96 9.52 -0.39
N ILE A 51 0.68 10.35 0.60
CA ILE A 51 1.03 11.78 0.59
C ILE A 51 2.05 12.07 1.67
N ILE A 52 3.03 12.92 1.36
CA ILE A 52 3.94 13.50 2.35
C ILE A 52 3.31 14.82 2.81
N LEU A 53 3.10 14.95 4.11
CA LEU A 53 2.59 16.16 4.74
C LEU A 53 3.71 16.79 5.57
N GLY A 54 3.76 18.11 5.59
CA GLY A 54 4.77 18.90 6.31
C GLY A 54 4.22 20.25 6.73
N SER A 55 5.04 21.00 7.46
CA SER A 55 4.71 22.36 7.90
C SER A 55 4.57 23.32 6.71
N SER A 56 3.78 24.39 6.89
CA SER A 56 3.45 25.36 5.83
C SER A 56 4.65 26.16 5.32
N ASP A 57 5.68 26.30 6.16
CA ASP A 57 6.96 26.95 5.83
C ASP A 57 7.88 26.06 4.97
N ASP A 58 7.52 24.79 4.75
CA ASP A 58 8.20 23.84 3.86
C ASP A 58 9.74 23.86 3.99
N PRO A 59 10.31 23.54 5.16
CA PRO A 59 11.76 23.60 5.39
C PRO A 59 12.55 22.64 4.48
N ALA A 60 11.88 21.63 3.92
CA ALA A 60 12.49 20.67 3.00
C ALA A 60 12.41 21.13 1.52
N GLU A 61 11.69 22.20 1.22
CA GLU A 61 11.42 22.70 -0.14
C GLU A 61 10.91 21.59 -1.09
N ILE A 62 9.92 20.83 -0.63
CA ILE A 62 9.30 19.73 -1.38
C ILE A 62 7.89 20.04 -1.88
N LYS A 63 7.33 21.21 -1.57
CA LYS A 63 5.99 21.59 -2.03
C LYS A 63 5.94 21.63 -3.56
N GLY A 64 5.01 20.88 -4.15
CA GLY A 64 4.88 20.76 -5.61
C GLY A 64 5.77 19.68 -6.24
N GLU A 65 6.58 18.97 -5.45
CA GLU A 65 7.35 17.82 -5.91
C GLU A 65 6.41 16.63 -6.18
N SER A 66 6.39 16.15 -7.42
CA SER A 66 5.60 14.98 -7.81
C SER A 66 6.41 13.67 -7.69
N ASN A 67 7.73 13.75 -7.57
CA ASN A 67 8.60 12.60 -7.36
C ASN A 67 8.86 12.37 -5.87
N VAL A 68 8.17 11.39 -5.29
CA VAL A 68 8.29 11.05 -3.86
C VAL A 68 9.74 10.70 -3.44
N THR A 69 10.51 10.02 -4.29
CA THR A 69 11.90 9.68 -3.97
C THR A 69 12.79 10.92 -3.93
N LEU A 70 12.55 11.88 -4.82
CA LEU A 70 13.25 13.18 -4.80
C LEU A 70 12.85 14.00 -3.56
N ALA A 71 11.58 13.98 -3.18
CA ALA A 71 11.10 14.64 -1.96
C ALA A 71 11.77 14.06 -0.70
N LEU A 72 11.81 12.73 -0.56
CA LEU A 72 12.48 12.05 0.56
C LEU A 72 13.99 12.34 0.57
N LYS A 73 14.64 12.36 -0.60
CA LYS A 73 16.04 12.76 -0.70
C LYS A 73 16.28 14.19 -0.22
N LYS A 74 15.45 15.16 -0.64
CA LYS A 74 15.54 16.56 -0.18
C LYS A 74 15.36 16.67 1.34
N ILE A 75 14.42 15.91 1.92
CA ILE A 75 14.23 15.83 3.37
C ILE A 75 15.52 15.37 4.07
N ALA A 76 16.14 14.29 3.56
CA ALA A 76 17.38 13.76 4.12
C ALA A 76 18.58 14.73 3.94
N ASP A 77 18.75 15.30 2.76
CA ASP A 77 19.85 16.22 2.43
C ASP A 77 19.79 17.50 3.28
N ARG A 78 18.58 18.02 3.51
CA ARG A 78 18.32 19.20 4.37
C ARG A 78 18.24 18.87 5.86
N LYS A 79 18.30 17.58 6.21
CA LYS A 79 18.21 17.08 7.59
C LYS A 79 16.97 17.60 8.32
N THR A 80 15.86 17.71 7.60
CA THR A 80 14.58 18.07 8.21
C THR A 80 14.00 16.87 8.94
N TYR A 81 13.16 17.12 9.95
CA TYR A 81 12.54 16.03 10.69
C TYR A 81 11.59 15.23 9.80
N PHE A 82 11.73 13.91 9.86
CA PHE A 82 10.81 12.96 9.24
C PHE A 82 10.28 12.01 10.31
N ILE A 83 8.96 11.91 10.43
CA ILE A 83 8.31 11.04 11.41
C ILE A 83 7.87 9.75 10.70
N SER A 84 8.57 8.66 11.01
CA SER A 84 8.19 7.33 10.56
C SER A 84 7.03 6.79 11.39
N ARG A 85 6.19 5.95 10.77
CA ARG A 85 5.17 5.20 11.51
C ARG A 85 5.77 4.23 12.53
N GLY A 86 6.94 3.64 12.23
CA GLY A 86 7.69 2.80 13.16
C GLY A 86 7.00 1.52 13.67
N ASP A 87 5.85 1.13 13.12
CA ASP A 87 4.93 0.15 13.73
C ASP A 87 4.79 -1.17 12.94
N ASN A 88 5.64 -1.39 11.94
CA ASN A 88 5.60 -2.53 10.99
C ASN A 88 4.29 -2.68 10.18
N SER A 89 3.43 -1.66 10.17
CA SER A 89 2.25 -1.60 9.31
C SER A 89 2.61 -1.59 7.81
N GLY A 90 1.60 -1.76 6.96
CA GLY A 90 1.75 -1.61 5.51
C GLY A 90 2.33 -0.25 5.11
N THR A 91 1.93 0.83 5.80
CA THR A 91 2.49 2.18 5.61
C THR A 91 3.97 2.24 5.96
N HIS A 92 4.38 1.73 7.13
CA HIS A 92 5.79 1.69 7.53
C HIS A 92 6.63 0.85 6.55
N LYS A 93 6.12 -0.28 6.07
CA LYS A 93 6.81 -1.10 5.07
C LYS A 93 6.91 -0.41 3.70
N LYS A 94 5.89 0.36 3.29
CA LYS A 94 5.91 1.13 2.04
C LYS A 94 6.92 2.28 2.13
N GLU A 95 6.90 3.04 3.22
CA GLU A 95 7.87 4.08 3.53
C GLU A 95 9.32 3.57 3.44
N LYS A 96 9.64 2.45 4.11
CA LYS A 96 10.96 1.82 4.06
C LYS A 96 11.44 1.38 2.67
N ARG A 97 10.52 1.16 1.73
CA ARG A 97 10.86 0.82 0.33
C ARG A 97 11.13 2.06 -0.54
N LEU A 98 10.74 3.24 -0.07
CA LEU A 98 10.91 4.51 -0.79
C LEU A 98 12.22 5.21 -0.42
N TRP A 99 12.73 4.94 0.79
CA TRP A 99 14.09 5.23 1.21
C TRP A 99 15.09 4.29 0.52
#